data_AF-A0A6L7TB03-F1
#
_entry.id   AF-A0A6L7TB03-F1
#
_cell.length_a   1.000
_cell.length_b   1.000
_cell.length_c   1.000
_cell.angle_alpha   90.00
_cell.angle_beta   90.00
_cell.angle_gamma   90.00
#
_symmetry.space_group_name_H-M   'P 1'
#
loop_
_entity.id
_entity.type
_entity.pdbx_description
1 polymer ?
#
loop_
_entity_poly.entity_id
_entity_poly.type
_entity_poly.pdbx_seq_one_letter_code
_entity_poly.pdbx_strand_id
1 'polypeptide(L)'
;MMAIYAIILEEPTTPQGEYAIQNVYPDAYKIREGVFLVHSEDIAQDIAIAVGIKTKDDGSNMSGVVFKLNGSYSGYAARAMWDWLRQKEAMPR
;
A
#
# COMPACT_ATOMS: atom_id res chain seq x y z
N MET A 1 -16.43 -5.39 -7.12
CA MET A 1 -15.58 -5.85 -6.01
C MET A 1 -14.43 -4.87 -5.88
N MET A 2 -14.13 -4.42 -4.65
CA MET A 2 -12.99 -3.55 -4.36
C MET A 2 -11.69 -4.37 -4.47
N ALA A 3 -10.62 -3.79 -5.03
CA ALA A 3 -9.30 -4.41 -5.08
C ALA A 3 -8.43 -3.80 -3.98
N ILE A 4 -7.78 -4.64 -3.18
CA ILE A 4 -6.78 -4.20 -2.22
C ILE A 4 -5.40 -4.50 -2.80
N TYR A 5 -4.46 -3.59 -2.59
CA TYR A 5 -3.07 -3.74 -3.00
C TYR A 5 -2.20 -3.71 -1.76
N ALA A 6 -1.28 -4.65 -1.66
CA ALA A 6 -0.23 -4.65 -0.65
C ALA A 6 1.03 -4.01 -1.23
N ILE A 7 1.66 -3.13 -0.46
CA ILE A 7 2.92 -2.47 -0.78
C ILE A 7 3.93 -2.97 0.25
N ILE A 8 4.97 -3.66 -0.20
CA ILE A 8 5.99 -4.28 0.64
C ILE A 8 7.35 -3.71 0.22
N LEU A 9 8.11 -3.20 1.18
CA LEU A 9 9.41 -2.58 1.00
C LEU A 9 10.47 -3.51 1.63
N GLU A 10 11.59 -3.78 0.94
CA GLU A 10 12.47 -4.93 1.25
C GLU A 10 13.25 -4.79 2.57
N GLU A 11 13.78 -3.61 2.95
CA GLU A 11 14.38 -3.35 4.28
C GLU A 11 14.90 -1.91 4.39
N PRO A 12 15.10 -1.41 5.63
CA PRO A 12 14.27 -0.33 6.15
C PRO A 12 14.29 0.80 5.12
N THR A 13 13.10 1.17 4.65
CA THR A 13 12.94 2.43 3.92
C THR A 13 13.80 3.46 4.62
N THR A 14 14.66 4.17 3.89
CA THR A 14 15.06 5.50 4.38
C THR A 14 13.80 6.11 4.99
N PRO A 15 13.80 6.62 6.24
CA PRO A 15 12.59 7.04 6.94
C PRO A 15 11.63 7.88 6.07
N GLN A 16 12.21 8.57 5.08
CA GLN A 16 11.61 9.19 3.92
C GLN A 16 10.53 8.38 3.17
N GLY A 17 10.72 7.10 2.82
CA GLY A 17 9.76 6.33 2.01
C GLY A 17 8.46 6.03 2.76
N GLU A 18 8.60 5.52 3.98
CA GLU A 18 7.47 5.27 4.87
C GLU A 18 6.81 6.58 5.34
N TYR A 19 7.59 7.60 5.69
CA TYR A 19 7.08 8.93 6.01
C TYR A 19 6.31 9.54 4.83
N ALA A 20 6.83 9.42 3.60
CA ALA A 20 6.14 9.91 2.41
C ALA A 20 4.79 9.20 2.23
N ILE A 21 4.74 7.88 2.40
CA ILE A 21 3.46 7.14 2.31
C ILE A 21 2.46 7.65 3.34
N GLN A 22 2.85 7.76 4.61
CA GLN A 22 1.93 8.14 5.67
C GLN A 22 1.44 9.59 5.59
N ASN A 23 2.25 10.52 5.09
CA ASN A 23 1.87 11.93 4.99
C ASN A 23 1.13 12.27 3.70
N VAL A 24 1.51 11.66 2.58
CA VAL A 24 0.90 11.92 1.27
C VAL A 24 -0.36 11.08 1.06
N TYR A 25 -0.38 9.85 1.62
CA TYR A 25 -1.46 8.89 1.47
C TYR A 25 -1.97 8.45 2.86
N PRO A 26 -2.65 9.34 3.61
CA PRO A 26 -3.16 9.02 4.96
C PRO A 26 -4.16 7.85 4.96
N ASP A 27 -4.73 7.53 3.79
CA ASP A 27 -5.63 6.41 3.59
C ASP A 27 -4.93 5.04 3.46
N ALA A 28 -3.60 5.02 3.33
CA ALA A 28 -2.81 3.80 3.34
C ALA A 28 -2.77 3.19 4.75
N TYR A 29 -3.24 1.96 4.88
CA TYR A 29 -3.23 1.25 6.15
C TYR A 29 -1.88 0.59 6.38
N LYS A 30 -1.11 1.09 7.35
CA LYS A 30 0.13 0.45 7.78
C LYS A 30 -0.17 -0.81 8.57
N ILE A 31 0.28 -1.97 8.08
CA ILE A 31 0.22 -3.24 8.85
C ILE A 31 1.38 -3.30 9.83
N ARG A 32 2.59 -3.04 9.33
CA ARG A 32 3.86 -3.01 10.08
C ARG A 32 4.87 -2.20 9.28
N GLU A 33 6.07 -2.03 9.82
CA GLU A 33 7.18 -1.36 9.11
C GLU A 33 7.38 -1.94 7.70
N GLY A 34 7.47 -1.04 6.71
CA GLY A 34 7.62 -1.40 5.30
C GLY A 34 6.42 -2.13 4.64
N VAL A 35 5.29 -2.32 5.33
CA VAL A 35 4.13 -3.04 4.79
C VAL A 35 2.84 -2.23 4.93
N PHE A 36 2.24 -1.91 3.79
CA PHE A 36 1.03 -1.09 3.69
C PHE A 36 -0.05 -1.75 2.84
N LEU A 37 -1.31 -1.42 3.10
CA LEU A 37 -2.45 -1.75 2.26
C LEU A 37 -3.08 -0.47 1.71
N VAL A 38 -3.49 -0.52 0.44
CA VAL A 38 -4.29 0.53 -0.21
C VAL A 38 -5.45 -0.07 -0.99
N HIS A 39 -6.50 0.71 -1.22
CA HIS A 39 -7.78 0.22 -1.78
C HIS A 39 -8.02 0.66 -3.24
N SER A 40 -7.01 1.22 -3.91
CA SER A 40 -7.10 1.70 -5.29
C SER A 40 -5.85 1.32 -6.07
N GLU A 41 -6.03 0.95 -7.34
CA GLU A 41 -4.92 0.73 -8.27
C GLU A 41 -4.14 2.01 -8.51
N ASP A 42 -4.83 3.13 -8.68
CA ASP A 42 -4.21 4.43 -8.96
C ASP A 42 -3.33 4.86 -7.79
N ILE A 43 -3.81 4.71 -6.55
CA ILE A 43 -3.03 5.00 -5.34
C ILE A 43 -1.83 4.04 -5.23
N ALA A 44 -2.02 2.76 -5.53
CA ALA A 44 -0.94 1.79 -5.49
C ALA A 44 0.16 2.10 -6.52
N GLN A 45 -0.21 2.52 -7.73
CA GLN A 45 0.71 2.94 -8.77
C GLN A 45 1.42 4.25 -8.40
N ASP A 46 0.70 5.22 -7.86
CA ASP A 46 1.26 6.51 -7.45
C ASP A 46 2.28 6.33 -6.31
N ILE A 47 1.96 5.51 -5.30
CA ILE A 47 2.91 5.15 -4.26
C ILE A 47 4.14 4.43 -4.84
N ALA A 48 3.93 3.46 -5.74
CA ALA A 48 5.04 2.73 -6.35
C ALA A 48 6.02 3.68 -7.07
N ILE A 49 5.51 4.73 -7.71
CA ILE A 49 6.31 5.77 -8.34
C ILE A 49 6.98 6.66 -7.28
N ALA A 50 6.21 7.14 -6.31
CA ALA A 50 6.69 8.06 -5.28
C ALA A 50 7.81 7.47 -4.42
N VAL A 51 7.75 6.16 -4.12
CA VAL A 51 8.78 5.45 -3.35
C VAL A 51 9.82 4.75 -4.22
N GLY A 52 9.80 4.96 -5.54
CA GLY A 52 10.82 4.43 -6.44
C GLY A 52 10.81 2.91 -6.64
N ILE A 53 9.72 2.21 -6.27
CA ILE A 53 9.50 0.80 -6.67
C ILE A 53 9.40 0.71 -8.19
N LYS A 54 8.74 1.70 -8.80
CA LYS A 54 8.61 1.86 -10.24
C LYS A 54 9.11 3.24 -10.62
N THR A 55 10.23 3.33 -11.34
CA THR A 55 10.70 4.62 -11.85
C THR A 55 9.96 5.00 -13.13
N LYS A 56 9.74 6.32 -13.36
CA LYS A 56 9.32 6.84 -14.68
C LYS A 56 10.46 6.74 -15.70
N ASP A 57 11.70 6.85 -15.23
CA ASP A 57 12.95 6.72 -15.99
C ASP A 57 13.86 5.69 -15.26
N ASP A 58 13.74 4.45 -15.72
CA ASP A 58 14.68 3.29 -15.79
C ASP A 58 16.01 3.18 -15.00
N GLY A 59 16.31 3.97 -13.96
CA GLY A 59 17.64 3.97 -13.34
C GLY A 59 17.79 3.46 -11.91
N SER A 60 16.79 3.63 -11.04
CA SER A 60 16.92 3.31 -9.60
C SER A 60 15.64 2.69 -9.06
N ASN A 61 15.58 1.36 -9.02
CA ASN A 61 14.48 0.67 -8.36
C ASN A 61 14.83 0.51 -6.88
N MET A 62 14.06 1.12 -6.00
CA MET A 62 14.01 0.64 -4.62
C MET A 62 13.44 -0.78 -4.64
N SER A 63 14.04 -1.67 -3.85
CA SER A 63 13.51 -3.00 -3.67
C SER A 63 12.16 -2.95 -2.94
N GLY A 64 11.09 -3.14 -3.69
CA GLY A 64 9.75 -3.27 -3.16
C GLY A 64 8.81 -3.89 -4.18
N VAL A 65 7.64 -4.30 -3.72
CA VAL A 65 6.64 -4.96 -4.55
C VAL A 65 5.26 -4.40 -4.26
N VAL A 66 4.49 -4.20 -5.33
CA VAL A 66 3.05 -3.96 -5.26
C VAL A 66 2.34 -5.23 -5.69
N PHE A 67 1.52 -5.77 -4.79
CA PHE A 67 0.78 -7.01 -5.02
C PHE A 67 -0.72 -6.77 -4.94
N LYS A 68 -1.45 -7.09 -6.03
CA LYS A 68 -2.91 -7.00 -6.06
C LYS A 68 -3.53 -8.22 -5.38
N LEU A 69 -4.28 -7.99 -4.31
CA LEU A 69 -5.07 -9.00 -3.63
C LEU A 69 -6.40 -9.19 -4.38
N ASN A 70 -6.41 -10.15 -5.32
CA ASN A 70 -7.62 -10.56 -6.02
C ASN A 70 -8.34 -11.66 -5.22
N GLY A 71 -9.41 -11.30 -4.51
CA GLY A 71 -10.33 -12.28 -3.90
C GLY A 71 -10.60 -12.06 -2.42
N SER A 72 -11.44 -12.94 -1.86
CA SER A 72 -11.80 -12.98 -0.44
C SER A 72 -10.54 -13.18 0.40
N TYR A 73 -10.04 -12.12 1.02
CA TYR A 73 -8.93 -12.20 1.94
C TYR A 73 -9.29 -13.11 3.11
N SER A 74 -8.60 -14.24 3.25
CA SER A 74 -8.73 -15.17 4.38
C SER A 74 -7.42 -15.16 5.17
N GLY A 75 -7.45 -14.61 6.39
CA GLY A 75 -6.27 -14.52 7.25
C GLY A 75 -6.62 -14.02 8.66
N TYR A 76 -5.67 -14.15 9.59
CA TYR A 76 -5.78 -13.54 10.92
C TYR A 76 -5.12 -12.17 10.89
N ALA A 77 -5.92 -11.13 11.11
CA ALA A 77 -5.44 -9.76 11.20
C ALA A 77 -6.09 -9.04 12.37
N ALA A 78 -5.44 -7.96 12.81
CA ALA A 78 -5.97 -7.11 13.88
C ALA A 78 -7.35 -6.56 13.52
N ARG A 79 -8.24 -6.41 14.51
CA ARG A 79 -9.60 -5.90 14.32
C ARG A 79 -9.64 -4.56 13.58
N ALA A 80 -8.68 -3.67 13.86
CA ALA A 80 -8.56 -2.37 13.20
C ALA A 80 -8.42 -2.48 11.67
N MET A 81 -7.71 -3.50 11.16
CA MET A 81 -7.59 -3.73 9.71
C MET A 81 -8.94 -4.08 9.09
N TRP A 82 -9.74 -4.91 9.78
CA TRP A 82 -11.08 -5.28 9.32
C TRP A 82 -12.06 -4.11 9.37
N ASP A 83 -11.95 -3.25 10.39
CA ASP A 83 -12.74 -2.01 10.46
C ASP A 83 -12.37 -1.07 9.31
N TRP A 84 -11.08 -0.93 9.01
CA TRP A 84 -10.61 -0.15 7.86
C TRP A 84 -11.13 -0.71 6.53
N LEU A 85 -11.04 -2.02 6.30
CA LEU A 85 -11.56 -2.66 5.08
C LEU A 85 -13.05 -2.39 4.88
N ARG A 86 -13.87 -2.51 5.95
CA ARG A 86 -15.31 -2.22 5.89
C ARG A 86 -15.60 -0.76 5.58
N GLN A 87 -14.82 0.17 6.12
CA GLN A 87 -14.96 1.59 5.79
C GLN A 87 -14.68 1.85 4.30
N LYS A 88 -13.64 1.23 3.74
CA LYS A 88 -13.29 1.38 2.32
C LYS A 88 -14.30 0.72 1.39
N GLU A 89 -14.90 -0.41 1.76
CA GLU A 89 -16.02 -0.99 1.01
C GLU A 89 -17.27 -0.10 0.98
N ALA A 90 -17.51 0.69 2.03
CA ALA A 90 -18.66 1.57 2.13
C ALA A 90 -18.50 2.90 1.37
N MET A 91 -17.30 3.22 0.87
CA MET A 91 -17.05 4.44 0.11
C MET A 91 -17.50 4.28 -1.36
N PRO A 92 -18.30 5.21 -1.92
CA PRO A 92 -18.59 5.23 -3.35
C PRO A 92 -17.31 5.50 -4.16
N ARG A 93 -17.22 4.88 -5.33
CA ARG A 93 -16.06 4.97 -6.25
C ARG A 93 -15.86 6.36 -6.82
#